data_AF-A0A7Y4R9U6-F1
#
_entry.id   AF-A0A7Y4R9U6-F1
#
_cell.length_a   1.000
_cell.length_b   1.000
_cell.length_c   1.000
_cell.angle_alpha   90.00
_cell.angle_beta   90.00
_cell.angle_gamma   90.00
#
_symmetry.space_group_name_H-M   'P 1'
#
loop_
_entity.id
_entity.type
_entity.pdbx_description
1 polymer ?
#
loop_
_entity_poly.entity_id
_entity_poly.type
_entity_poly.pdbx_seq_one_letter_code
_entity_poly.pdbx_strand_id
1 'polypeptide(L)'
;MSSQEWCGQVFTQVNWRGKKYHIQSNSYFEKEGDAQTTVPTVLLEDELWNRIRLGPDGLPTGKVTLLPGLFYSRLLHTELKPQEVDITKKELSDSWLYTIQFEGKRTLAISFEKNFPYKILGWEEQFIERGNPVVTKATLIKTMRLDYWTKNKNEFNYLRDSLGLQR
;
A
#
# COMPACT_ATOMS: atom_id res chain seq x y z
N MET A 1 4.78 4.50 8.29
CA MET A 1 5.30 3.14 8.02
C MET A 1 6.41 2.85 9.02
N SER A 2 6.44 1.65 9.57
CA SER A 2 7.53 1.18 10.43
C SER A 2 8.07 -0.14 9.89
N SER A 3 9.39 -0.30 9.90
CA SER A 3 10.06 -1.57 9.59
C SER A 3 11.00 -1.95 10.73
N GLN A 4 11.09 -3.25 11.01
CA GLN A 4 12.02 -3.81 11.98
C GLN A 4 12.83 -4.92 11.31
N GLU A 5 14.15 -4.82 11.41
CA GLU A 5 15.11 -5.80 10.90
C GLU A 5 16.12 -6.13 12.00
N TRP A 6 16.93 -7.18 11.79
CA TRP A 6 17.98 -7.56 12.75
C TRP A 6 18.89 -6.37 13.13
N CYS A 7 19.23 -5.54 12.16
CA CYS A 7 20.17 -4.44 12.33
C CYS A 7 19.54 -3.15 12.89
N GLY A 8 18.21 -3.07 13.05
CA GLY A 8 17.58 -1.87 13.59
C GLY A 8 16.13 -1.65 13.20
N GLN A 9 15.64 -0.46 13.52
CA GLN A 9 14.26 -0.04 13.27
C GLN A 9 14.23 1.26 12.46
N VAL A 10 13.22 1.38 11.63
CA VAL A 10 12.92 2.60 10.87
C VAL A 10 11.46 2.97 11.01
N PHE A 11 11.20 4.26 11.16
CA PHE A 11 9.86 4.81 11.21
C PHE A 11 9.75 6.10 10.41
N THR A 12 8.83 6.12 9.45
CA THR A 12 8.50 7.29 8.64
C THR A 12 7.07 7.75 8.88
N GLN A 13 6.91 9.04 9.16
CA GLN A 13 5.63 9.74 9.32
C GLN A 13 5.43 10.76 8.20
N VAL A 14 4.17 10.88 7.76
CA VAL A 14 3.72 11.92 6.82
C VAL A 14 2.67 12.75 7.54
N ASN A 15 3.04 13.95 7.96
CA ASN A 15 2.19 14.84 8.74
C ASN A 15 1.62 15.95 7.87
N TRP A 16 0.31 15.99 7.68
CA TRP A 16 -0.34 17.08 6.95
C TRP A 16 -0.31 18.38 7.77
N ARG A 17 0.25 19.44 7.17
CA ARG A 17 0.34 20.80 7.75
C ARG A 17 -0.34 21.81 6.83
N GLY A 18 -1.57 21.51 6.42
CA GLY A 18 -2.43 22.38 5.60
C GLY A 18 -2.06 22.39 4.11
N LYS A 19 -0.94 23.03 3.75
CA LYS A 19 -0.52 23.16 2.34
C LYS A 19 0.59 22.19 1.92
N LYS A 20 1.23 21.55 2.89
CA LYS A 20 2.38 20.67 2.69
C LYS A 20 2.30 19.46 3.62
N TYR A 21 2.94 18.38 3.24
CA TYR A 21 3.26 17.29 4.16
C TYR A 21 4.65 17.50 4.73
N HIS A 22 4.75 17.46 6.06
CA HIS A 22 6.03 17.37 6.77
C HIS A 22 6.35 15.89 7.00
N ILE A 23 7.42 15.43 6.37
CA ILE A 23 7.83 14.03 6.39
C ILE A 23 9.02 13.91 7.34
N GLN A 24 8.91 13.01 8.30
CA GLN A 24 9.97 12.70 9.25
C GLN A 24 10.27 11.21 9.16
N SER A 25 11.53 10.87 8.88
CA SER A 25 12.02 9.50 8.87
C SER A 25 13.07 9.39 9.95
N ASN A 26 12.90 8.46 10.88
CA ASN A 26 13.90 8.15 11.90
C ASN A 26 14.41 6.74 11.66
N SER A 27 15.72 6.56 11.66
CA SER A 27 16.32 5.29 11.25
C SER A 27 17.65 5.04 11.93
N TYR A 28 17.80 3.81 12.40
CA TYR A 28 19.01 3.34 13.08
C TYR A 28 20.18 3.06 12.11
N PHE A 29 19.94 3.07 10.80
CA PHE A 29 20.97 2.77 9.81
C PHE A 29 21.83 4.02 9.51
N GLU A 30 23.14 3.89 9.66
CA GLU A 30 24.10 5.01 9.52
C GLU A 30 23.99 5.75 8.18
N LYS A 31 23.81 5.02 7.07
CA LYS A 31 23.67 5.62 5.72
C LYS A 31 22.32 6.28 5.48
N GLU A 32 21.32 5.92 6.26
CA GLU A 32 19.94 6.39 6.13
C GLU A 32 19.47 6.89 7.48
N GLY A 33 20.23 7.81 8.09
CA GLY A 33 19.88 8.36 9.40
C GLY A 33 18.59 9.18 9.37
N ASP A 34 18.39 9.95 10.44
CA ASP A 34 17.20 10.77 10.58
C ASP A 34 17.12 11.82 9.47
N ALA A 35 15.97 11.87 8.80
CA ALA A 35 15.70 12.75 7.68
C ALA A 35 14.40 13.50 7.88
N GLN A 36 14.41 14.79 7.54
CA GLN A 36 13.21 15.62 7.49
C GLN A 36 13.10 16.24 6.11
N THR A 37 11.92 16.12 5.50
CA THR A 37 11.63 16.76 4.23
C THR A 37 10.21 17.31 4.21
N THR A 38 9.93 18.16 3.24
CA THR A 38 8.59 18.72 3.05
C THR A 38 8.22 18.64 1.59
N VAL A 39 7.03 18.09 1.33
CA VAL A 39 6.48 17.96 -0.03
C VAL A 39 5.15 18.71 -0.13
N PRO A 40 4.76 19.23 -1.31
CA PRO A 40 3.44 19.82 -1.48
C PRO A 40 2.34 18.81 -1.16
N THR A 41 1.18 19.30 -0.75
CA THR A 41 0.01 18.43 -0.58
C THR A 41 -0.43 17.89 -1.94
N VAL A 42 -0.18 16.60 -2.13
CA VAL A 42 -0.62 15.79 -3.27
C VAL A 42 -1.40 14.59 -2.74
N LEU A 43 -2.01 13.83 -3.64
CA LEU A 43 -2.66 12.58 -3.28
C LEU A 43 -1.60 11.55 -2.84
N LEU A 44 -1.86 10.74 -1.82
CA LEU A 44 -0.96 9.67 -1.37
C LEU A 44 -1.38 8.34 -2.01
N GLU A 45 -0.42 7.48 -2.36
CA GLU A 45 -0.79 6.13 -2.78
C GLU A 45 -1.41 5.33 -1.64
N ASP A 46 -0.89 5.47 -0.42
CA ASP A 46 -1.39 4.79 0.77
C ASP A 46 -2.85 5.19 1.09
N GLU A 47 -3.31 6.40 0.72
CA GLU A 47 -4.71 6.79 0.91
C GLU A 47 -5.66 6.18 -0.12
N LEU A 48 -5.18 5.77 -1.31
CA LEU A 48 -6.02 5.15 -2.33
C LEU A 48 -6.63 3.84 -1.83
N TRP A 49 -5.87 3.05 -1.08
CA TRP A 49 -6.34 1.81 -0.45
C TRP A 49 -7.53 2.06 0.49
N ASN A 50 -7.47 3.14 1.26
CA ASN A 50 -8.57 3.52 2.16
C ASN A 50 -9.77 4.03 1.37
N ARG A 51 -9.54 4.88 0.34
CA ARG A 51 -10.60 5.40 -0.52
C ARG A 51 -11.36 4.30 -1.24
N ILE A 52 -10.67 3.27 -1.75
CA ILE A 52 -11.31 2.08 -2.36
C ILE A 52 -12.33 1.45 -1.40
N ARG A 53 -11.93 1.24 -0.13
CA ARG A 53 -12.78 0.56 0.86
C ARG A 53 -13.91 1.43 1.41
N LEU A 54 -13.72 2.74 1.44
CA LEU A 54 -14.74 3.69 1.92
C LEU A 54 -15.80 3.99 0.85
N GLY A 55 -15.38 4.10 -0.41
CA GLY A 55 -16.25 4.44 -1.52
C GLY A 55 -15.46 4.68 -2.81
N PRO A 56 -15.48 3.76 -3.78
CA PRO A 56 -14.61 3.81 -4.96
C PRO A 56 -15.07 4.79 -6.04
N ASP A 57 -16.18 5.49 -5.86
CA ASP A 57 -16.74 6.43 -6.85
C ASP A 57 -15.94 7.74 -6.92
N GLY A 58 -15.31 8.13 -5.80
CA GLY A 58 -14.44 9.31 -5.73
C GLY A 58 -12.97 9.03 -6.03
N LEU A 59 -12.63 7.86 -6.57
CA LEU A 59 -11.26 7.53 -6.94
C LEU A 59 -10.84 8.36 -8.17
N PRO A 60 -9.66 8.99 -8.14
CA PRO A 60 -9.17 9.72 -9.29
C PRO A 60 -8.84 8.78 -10.45
N THR A 61 -8.98 9.29 -11.67
CA THR A 61 -8.60 8.60 -12.92
C THR A 61 -7.93 9.59 -13.86
N GLY A 62 -7.13 9.10 -14.81
CA GLY A 62 -6.31 9.89 -15.71
C GLY A 62 -4.98 10.31 -15.07
N LYS A 63 -4.40 11.39 -15.57
CA LYS A 63 -3.11 11.90 -15.10
C LYS A 63 -3.25 12.65 -13.78
N VAL A 64 -2.55 12.17 -12.75
CA VAL A 64 -2.50 12.81 -11.43
C VAL A 64 -1.10 12.76 -10.85
N THR A 65 -0.84 13.62 -9.86
CA THR A 65 0.40 13.57 -9.08
C THR A 65 0.17 12.83 -7.77
N LEU A 66 0.96 11.79 -7.54
CA LEU A 66 0.92 10.95 -6.35
C LEU A 66 2.22 11.02 -5.55
N LEU A 67 2.14 11.02 -4.22
CA LEU A 67 3.26 10.61 -3.39
C LEU A 67 3.30 9.07 -3.34
N PRO A 68 4.41 8.42 -3.76
CA PRO A 68 4.54 6.97 -3.71
C PRO A 68 4.35 6.42 -2.29
N GLY A 69 3.88 5.18 -2.21
CA GLY A 69 3.62 4.48 -0.95
C GLY A 69 4.89 4.34 -0.12
N LEU A 70 4.75 4.50 1.20
CA LEU A 70 5.90 4.52 2.09
C LEU A 70 6.67 3.19 2.07
N PHE A 71 5.96 2.06 1.94
CA PHE A 71 6.59 0.74 1.83
C PHE A 71 7.41 0.61 0.55
N TYR A 72 6.87 1.02 -0.60
CA TYR A 72 7.59 1.03 -1.87
C TYR A 72 8.86 1.87 -1.77
N SER A 73 8.75 3.11 -1.27
CA SER A 73 9.89 4.01 -1.14
C SER A 73 10.97 3.47 -0.22
N ARG A 74 10.58 2.80 0.87
CA ARG A 74 11.53 2.20 1.81
C ARG A 74 12.22 0.96 1.26
N LEU A 75 11.46 0.02 0.70
CA LEU A 75 12.01 -1.27 0.24
C LEU A 75 12.94 -1.11 -0.97
N LEU A 76 12.63 -0.17 -1.85
CA LEU A 76 13.43 0.10 -3.05
C LEU A 76 14.35 1.30 -2.91
N HIS A 77 14.47 1.86 -1.70
CA HIS A 77 15.33 3.02 -1.40
C HIS A 77 15.09 4.19 -2.37
N THR A 78 13.83 4.43 -2.75
CA THR A 78 13.47 5.50 -3.68
C THR A 78 13.13 6.78 -2.92
N GLU A 79 13.51 7.92 -3.49
CA GLU A 79 13.21 9.22 -2.92
C GLU A 79 11.69 9.44 -2.81
N LEU A 80 11.23 9.81 -1.62
CA LEU A 80 9.83 10.06 -1.32
C LEU A 80 9.41 11.45 -1.82
N LYS A 81 9.24 11.55 -3.14
CA LYS A 81 8.82 12.77 -3.84
C LYS A 81 7.56 12.53 -4.68
N PRO A 82 6.74 13.57 -4.90
CA PRO A 82 5.60 13.46 -5.81
C PRO A 82 6.04 13.01 -7.22
N GLN A 83 5.26 12.12 -7.81
CA GLN A 83 5.47 11.56 -9.15
C GLN A 83 4.18 11.66 -9.95
N GLU A 84 4.29 11.95 -11.24
CA GLU A 84 3.16 11.85 -12.15
C GLU A 84 2.84 10.38 -12.41
N VAL A 85 1.55 10.08 -12.43
CA VAL A 85 1.02 8.75 -12.70
C VAL A 85 -0.18 8.84 -13.62
N ASP A 86 -0.43 7.76 -14.36
CA ASP A 86 -1.69 7.55 -15.06
C ASP A 86 -2.52 6.50 -14.31
N ILE A 87 -3.77 6.83 -14.00
CA ILE A 87 -4.66 5.96 -13.26
C ILE A 87 -5.85 5.54 -14.11
N THR A 88 -6.11 4.24 -14.17
CA THR A 88 -7.28 3.69 -14.85
C THR A 88 -8.12 2.84 -13.90
N LYS A 89 -9.44 2.91 -14.06
CA LYS A 89 -10.41 2.06 -13.37
C LYS A 89 -11.23 1.31 -14.41
N LYS A 90 -11.12 -0.02 -14.42
CA LYS A 90 -11.79 -0.90 -15.38
C LYS A 90 -12.75 -1.83 -14.67
N GLU A 91 -13.96 -1.97 -15.22
CA GLU A 91 -14.92 -2.97 -14.77
C GLU A 91 -14.54 -4.35 -15.32
N LEU A 92 -14.48 -5.35 -14.44
CA LEU A 92 -14.39 -6.77 -14.80
C LEU A 92 -15.75 -7.44 -14.55
N SER A 93 -15.88 -8.76 -14.77
CA SER A 93 -17.14 -9.49 -14.53
C SER A 93 -17.64 -9.29 -13.09
N ASP A 94 -16.78 -9.59 -12.11
CA ASP A 94 -17.16 -9.70 -10.69
C ASP A 94 -16.43 -8.68 -9.79
N SER A 95 -15.55 -7.87 -10.36
CA SER A 95 -14.68 -6.95 -9.62
C SER A 95 -14.37 -5.68 -10.40
N TRP A 96 -13.76 -4.72 -9.72
CA TRP A 96 -13.07 -3.59 -10.33
C TRP A 96 -11.56 -3.87 -10.35
N LEU A 97 -10.91 -3.43 -11.43
CA LEU A 97 -9.47 -3.35 -11.55
C LEU A 97 -9.04 -1.89 -11.57
N TYR A 98 -8.22 -1.48 -10.60
CA TYR A 98 -7.71 -0.14 -10.49
C TYR A 98 -6.19 -0.14 -10.64
N THR A 99 -5.71 0.47 -11.70
CA THR A 99 -4.31 0.41 -12.12
C THR A 99 -3.68 1.79 -12.03
N ILE A 100 -2.52 1.86 -11.39
CA ILE A 100 -1.70 3.06 -11.22
C ILE A 100 -0.38 2.81 -11.94
N GLN A 101 -0.09 3.59 -12.97
CA GLN A 101 1.12 3.49 -13.76
C GLN A 101 2.05 4.67 -13.44
N PHE A 102 3.19 4.38 -12.82
CA PHE A 102 4.26 5.35 -12.56
C PHE A 102 5.18 5.37 -13.78
N GLU A 103 5.31 6.51 -14.45
CA GLU A 103 5.97 6.68 -15.76
C GLU A 103 7.27 5.87 -15.92
N GLY A 104 7.18 4.69 -16.53
CA GLY A 104 8.31 3.80 -16.82
C GLY A 104 9.00 3.16 -15.61
N LYS A 105 8.47 3.32 -14.39
CA LYS A 105 9.09 2.83 -13.15
C LYS A 105 8.42 1.58 -12.62
N ARG A 106 7.09 1.65 -12.47
CA ARG A 106 6.30 0.55 -11.93
C ARG A 106 4.81 0.69 -12.24
N THR A 107 4.11 -0.41 -12.13
CA THR A 107 2.65 -0.48 -12.26
C THR A 107 2.08 -1.22 -11.06
N LEU A 108 1.09 -0.63 -10.40
CA LEU A 108 0.33 -1.25 -9.31
C LEU A 108 -1.12 -1.46 -9.77
N ALA A 109 -1.56 -2.71 -9.80
CA ALA A 109 -2.92 -3.09 -10.13
C ALA A 109 -3.62 -3.66 -8.89
N ILE A 110 -4.78 -3.10 -8.53
CA ILE A 110 -5.54 -3.47 -7.33
C ILE A 110 -6.90 -3.98 -7.78
N SER A 111 -7.25 -5.21 -7.38
CA SER A 111 -8.55 -5.82 -7.65
C SER A 111 -9.44 -5.76 -6.41
N PHE A 112 -10.69 -5.34 -6.55
CA PHE A 112 -11.63 -5.25 -5.43
C PHE A 112 -13.10 -5.52 -5.81
N GLU A 113 -13.91 -5.94 -4.82
CA GLU A 113 -15.34 -6.24 -4.99
C GLU A 113 -16.13 -5.01 -5.50
N LYS A 114 -17.16 -5.22 -6.33
CA LYS A 114 -18.03 -4.13 -6.82
C LYS A 114 -18.95 -3.53 -5.77
N ASN A 115 -19.29 -4.31 -4.76
CA ASN A 115 -20.26 -3.94 -3.73
C ASN A 115 -19.55 -3.67 -2.40
N PHE A 116 -20.14 -2.81 -1.57
CA PHE A 116 -19.69 -2.61 -0.20
C PHE A 116 -19.58 -3.96 0.54
N PRO A 117 -18.47 -4.25 1.24
CA PRO A 117 -17.44 -3.32 1.72
C PRO A 117 -16.22 -3.15 0.81
N TYR A 118 -16.39 -3.35 -0.51
CA TYR A 118 -15.36 -3.15 -1.54
C TYR A 118 -14.05 -3.85 -1.18
N LYS A 119 -14.13 -5.13 -0.78
CA LYS A 119 -12.95 -5.83 -0.29
C LYS A 119 -11.89 -5.89 -1.37
N ILE A 120 -10.65 -5.64 -0.96
CA ILE A 120 -9.49 -5.90 -1.81
C ILE A 120 -9.38 -7.42 -1.97
N LEU A 121 -9.50 -7.88 -3.22
CA LEU A 121 -9.37 -9.27 -3.62
C LEU A 121 -7.91 -9.65 -3.88
N GLY A 122 -7.09 -8.67 -4.25
CA GLY A 122 -5.67 -8.86 -4.48
C GLY A 122 -5.03 -7.66 -5.14
N TRP A 123 -3.73 -7.74 -5.32
CA TRP A 123 -2.96 -6.75 -6.04
C TRP A 123 -1.76 -7.38 -6.73
N GLU A 124 -1.28 -6.71 -7.76
CA GLU A 124 -0.08 -7.05 -8.50
C GLU A 124 0.75 -5.78 -8.71
N GLU A 125 2.03 -5.83 -8.37
CA GLU A 125 2.99 -4.76 -8.60
C GLU A 125 4.09 -5.27 -9.53
N GLN A 126 4.33 -4.53 -10.61
CA GLN A 126 5.38 -4.81 -11.58
C GLN A 126 6.39 -3.68 -11.57
N PHE A 127 7.69 -3.98 -11.43
CA PHE A 127 8.77 -2.99 -11.43
C PHE A 127 10.07 -3.61 -11.95
N ILE A 128 11.08 -2.78 -12.22
CA ILE A 128 12.40 -3.24 -12.66
C ILE A 128 13.33 -3.31 -11.45
N GLU A 129 13.89 -4.49 -11.18
CA GLU A 129 14.92 -4.68 -10.17
C GLU A 129 16.20 -5.20 -10.85
N ARG A 130 17.30 -4.46 -10.69
CA ARG A 130 18.62 -4.79 -11.28
C ARG A 130 18.56 -5.12 -12.79
N GLY A 131 17.69 -4.41 -13.52
CA GLY A 131 17.51 -4.56 -14.97
C GLY A 131 16.53 -5.66 -15.40
N ASN A 132 15.98 -6.43 -14.46
CA ASN A 132 15.00 -7.49 -14.76
C ASN A 132 13.59 -7.08 -14.32
N PRO A 133 12.54 -7.39 -15.09
CA PRO A 133 11.16 -7.20 -14.65
C PRO A 133 10.84 -8.17 -13.52
N VAL A 134 10.34 -7.63 -12.40
CA VAL A 134 9.90 -8.39 -11.22
C VAL A 134 8.42 -8.12 -11.00
N VAL A 135 7.70 -9.16 -10.59
CA VAL A 135 6.27 -9.09 -10.27
C VAL A 135 6.07 -9.58 -8.84
N THR A 136 5.47 -8.74 -8.01
CA THR A 136 4.98 -9.11 -6.68
C THR A 136 3.46 -9.14 -6.71
N LYS A 137 2.84 -10.21 -6.21
CA LYS A 137 1.38 -10.33 -6.18
C LYS A 137 0.88 -10.89 -4.86
N ALA A 138 -0.33 -10.47 -4.48
CA ALA A 138 -1.05 -11.04 -3.36
C ALA A 138 -2.52 -11.25 -3.74
N THR A 139 -3.10 -12.36 -3.27
CA THR A 139 -4.51 -12.68 -3.44
C THR A 139 -5.12 -12.99 -2.08
N LEU A 140 -6.34 -12.50 -1.85
CA LEU A 140 -7.12 -12.80 -0.66
C LEU A 140 -7.45 -14.30 -0.64
N ILE A 141 -6.99 -15.00 0.40
CA ILE A 141 -7.30 -16.42 0.61
C ILE A 141 -8.71 -16.54 1.18
N LYS A 142 -8.90 -16.06 2.42
CA LYS A 142 -10.18 -16.07 3.14
C LYS A 142 -10.22 -14.90 4.12
N THR A 143 -11.42 -14.48 4.50
CA THR A 143 -11.65 -13.50 5.56
C THR A 143 -12.72 -14.02 6.51
N MET A 144 -12.58 -13.67 7.80
CA MET A 144 -13.53 -14.05 8.83
C MET A 144 -13.72 -12.88 9.81
N ARG A 145 -14.98 -12.57 10.14
CA ARG A 145 -15.31 -11.59 11.16
C ARG A 145 -15.56 -12.33 12.48
N LEU A 146 -14.73 -12.07 13.48
CA LEU A 146 -14.75 -12.73 14.78
C LEU A 146 -14.73 -11.72 15.92
N ASP A 147 -15.26 -12.12 17.07
CA ASP A 147 -15.16 -11.42 18.34
C ASP A 147 -13.79 -11.68 18.99
N TYR A 148 -12.79 -10.91 18.57
CA TYR A 148 -11.40 -11.08 19.00
C TYR A 148 -11.22 -11.23 20.52
N TRP A 149 -11.91 -10.41 21.33
CA TRP A 149 -11.73 -10.38 22.79
C TRP A 149 -12.08 -11.69 23.50
N THR A 150 -12.95 -12.52 22.91
CA THR A 150 -13.29 -13.84 23.47
C THR A 150 -12.46 -14.96 22.83
N LYS A 151 -11.83 -14.71 21.67
CA LYS A 151 -11.15 -15.70 20.82
C LYS A 151 -9.64 -15.44 20.64
N ASN A 152 -8.98 -14.82 21.61
CA ASN A 152 -7.56 -14.46 21.56
C ASN A 152 -6.60 -15.44 22.26
N LYS A 153 -7.11 -16.61 22.70
CA LYS A 153 -6.33 -17.67 23.36
C LYS A 153 -5.87 -18.76 22.39
N ASN A 154 -4.80 -19.48 22.76
CA ASN A 154 -4.23 -20.58 21.96
C ASN A 154 -5.22 -21.72 21.66
N GLU A 155 -6.25 -21.92 22.49
CA GLU A 155 -7.31 -22.90 22.24
C GLU A 155 -8.06 -22.64 20.93
N PHE A 156 -8.06 -21.38 20.44
CA PHE A 156 -8.68 -20.97 19.19
C PHE A 156 -7.76 -21.07 17.97
N ASN A 157 -6.59 -21.71 18.09
CA ASN A 157 -5.66 -21.89 16.97
C ASN A 157 -6.28 -22.61 15.76
N TYR A 158 -7.33 -23.42 15.95
CA TYR A 158 -8.07 -24.08 14.88
C TYR A 158 -8.75 -23.08 13.90
N LEU A 159 -8.94 -21.82 14.29
CA LEU A 159 -9.50 -20.78 13.41
C LEU A 159 -8.53 -20.44 12.25
N ARG A 160 -7.23 -20.73 12.40
CA ARG A 160 -6.24 -20.59 11.33
C ARG A 160 -6.56 -21.50 10.15
N ASP A 161 -7.01 -22.73 10.44
CA ASP A 161 -7.40 -23.71 9.41
C ASP A 161 -8.60 -23.18 8.61
N SER A 162 -9.54 -22.51 9.29
CA SER A 162 -10.70 -21.87 8.66
C SER A 162 -10.31 -20.73 7.73
N LEU A 163 -9.18 -20.07 8.00
CA LEU A 163 -8.57 -19.04 7.15
C LEU A 163 -7.63 -19.60 6.07
N GLY A 164 -7.40 -20.92 6.04
CA GLY A 164 -6.47 -21.56 5.11
C GLY A 164 -5.00 -21.27 5.42
N LEU A 165 -4.68 -20.93 6.67
CA LEU A 165 -3.31 -20.67 7.11
C LEU A 165 -2.70 -21.94 7.70
N GLN A 166 -1.48 -22.29 7.26
CA GLN A 166 -0.72 -23.40 7.84
C GLN A 166 -0.23 -23.04 9.26
N ARG A 167 0.03 -24.08 10.06
CA ARG A 167 0.64 -23.97 11.39
C ARG A 167 2.13 -23.70 11.29
#